data_AF-A0A8T3SES1-F1
#
_entry.id   AF-A0A8T3SES1-F1
#
_cell.length_a   1.000
_cell.length_b   1.000
_cell.length_c   1.000
_cell.angle_alpha   90.00
_cell.angle_beta   90.00
_cell.angle_gamma   90.00
#
_symmetry.space_group_name_H-M   'P 1'
#
loop_
_entity.id
_entity.type
_entity.pdbx_description
1 polymer ?
#
loop_
_entity_poly.entity_id
_entity_poly.type
_entity_poly.pdbx_seq_one_letter_code
_entity_poly.pdbx_strand_id
1 'polypeptide(L)'
;MKLSANLVGMALPLLAICAAPSLVTAQANNFIQSIQVVNLLANTTLPDPGMTPTTIIVKYYNNASYPCWVSTLSYQQDTAIHAGPTQGCVTKVNMVEITPLLVGEKLRTYQGPVQVQVDTSKYASQITVVQNQAPVFDPSNGLIVTPGTIKAKVQAQFK
;
A
#
# COMPACT_ATOMS: atom_id res chain seq x y z
N MET A 1 -24.44 -2.02 64.79
CA MET A 1 -24.06 -0.70 64.24
C MET A 1 -24.72 -0.54 62.88
N LYS A 2 -25.60 0.45 62.72
CA LYS A 2 -26.28 0.82 61.47
C LYS A 2 -25.37 1.79 60.69
N LEU A 3 -25.09 1.52 59.42
CA LEU A 3 -24.46 2.46 58.50
C LEU A 3 -25.49 2.84 57.43
N SER A 4 -25.92 4.09 57.46
CA SER A 4 -26.86 4.69 56.51
C SER A 4 -26.14 5.18 55.25
N ALA A 5 -26.66 4.82 54.08
CA ALA A 5 -26.25 5.35 52.79
C ALA A 5 -26.95 6.69 52.53
N ASN A 6 -26.18 7.74 52.19
CA ASN A 6 -26.69 8.99 51.64
C ASN A 6 -26.35 9.05 50.15
N LEU A 7 -27.36 8.86 49.31
CA LEU A 7 -27.28 9.00 47.86
C LEU A 7 -27.70 10.43 47.51
N VAL A 8 -26.74 11.30 47.18
CA VAL A 8 -27.03 12.66 46.71
C VAL A 8 -27.13 12.61 45.18
N GLY A 9 -28.36 12.79 44.68
CA GLY A 9 -28.63 12.93 43.25
C GLY A 9 -28.32 14.34 42.77
N MET A 10 -27.35 14.47 41.86
CA MET A 10 -27.15 15.69 41.07
C MET A 10 -27.70 15.44 39.66
N ALA A 11 -28.75 16.16 39.31
CA ALA A 11 -29.31 16.20 37.97
C ALA A 11 -28.46 17.11 37.07
N LEU A 12 -27.87 16.53 36.02
CA LEU A 12 -27.17 17.25 34.95
C LEU A 12 -28.19 17.79 33.92
N PRO A 13 -28.10 19.06 33.50
CA PRO A 13 -28.91 19.56 32.39
C PRO A 13 -28.31 19.05 31.06
N LEU A 14 -29.13 18.30 30.32
CA LEU A 14 -28.81 17.79 28.99
C LEU A 14 -28.97 18.93 27.96
N LEU A 15 -27.86 19.61 27.62
CA LEU A 15 -27.85 20.62 26.55
C LEU A 15 -27.80 19.92 25.18
N ALA A 16 -28.95 19.83 24.51
CA ALA A 16 -29.04 19.27 23.16
C ALA A 16 -28.56 20.31 22.12
N ILE A 17 -27.31 20.17 21.68
CA ILE A 17 -26.76 20.94 20.54
C ILE A 17 -27.15 20.20 19.25
N CYS A 18 -28.18 20.68 18.56
CA CYS A 18 -28.52 20.24 17.21
C CYS A 18 -27.45 20.74 16.23
N ALA A 19 -26.41 19.94 15.98
CA ALA A 19 -25.48 20.17 14.89
C ALA A 19 -26.24 19.96 13.56
N ALA A 20 -26.38 21.02 12.77
CA ALA A 20 -26.89 20.92 11.41
C ALA A 20 -25.93 20.02 10.60
N PRO A 21 -26.44 19.01 9.87
CA PRO A 21 -25.59 18.20 9.01
C PRO A 21 -25.07 19.10 7.89
N SER A 22 -23.75 19.32 7.88
CA SER A 22 -23.08 19.93 6.74
C SER A 22 -23.26 18.98 5.56
N LEU A 23 -24.10 19.35 4.60
CA LEU A 23 -24.19 18.67 3.31
C LEU A 23 -22.86 18.90 2.59
N VAL A 24 -21.89 18.03 2.86
CA VAL A 24 -20.71 17.89 2.02
C VAL A 24 -21.23 17.48 0.65
N THR A 25 -21.23 18.40 -0.29
CA THR A 25 -21.52 18.10 -1.69
C THR A 25 -20.50 17.04 -2.12
N ALA A 26 -20.98 15.84 -2.43
CA ALA A 26 -20.16 14.80 -2.99
C ALA A 26 -19.58 15.32 -4.31
N GLN A 27 -18.34 15.80 -4.27
CA GLN A 27 -17.59 16.14 -5.46
C GLN A 27 -17.51 14.85 -6.27
N ALA A 28 -18.21 14.81 -7.40
CA ALA A 28 -18.18 13.67 -8.30
C ALA A 28 -16.73 13.46 -8.73
N ASN A 29 -16.08 12.49 -8.09
CA ASN A 29 -14.71 12.11 -8.37
C ASN A 29 -14.70 11.51 -9.78
N ASN A 30 -14.35 12.33 -10.78
CA ASN A 30 -14.26 11.96 -12.19
C ASN A 30 -13.02 11.09 -12.47
N PHE A 31 -12.87 10.02 -11.71
CA PHE A 31 -11.80 9.05 -11.92
C PHE A 31 -12.15 8.20 -13.14
N ILE A 32 -11.17 8.04 -14.04
CA ILE A 32 -11.29 7.21 -15.24
C ILE A 32 -10.59 5.85 -15.08
N GLN A 33 -9.83 5.69 -13.99
CA GLN A 33 -9.14 4.47 -13.61
C GLN A 33 -8.78 4.49 -12.12
N SER A 34 -8.73 3.32 -11.49
CA SER A 34 -8.19 3.11 -10.15
C SER A 34 -7.20 1.93 -10.15
N ILE A 35 -6.07 2.10 -9.48
CA ILE A 35 -5.06 1.05 -9.36
C ILE A 35 -4.69 0.91 -7.89
N GLN A 36 -4.93 -0.27 -7.33
CA GLN A 36 -4.49 -0.63 -5.99
C GLN A 36 -3.24 -1.50 -6.07
N VAL A 37 -2.24 -1.19 -5.27
CA VAL A 37 -1.02 -1.99 -5.13
C VAL A 37 -0.88 -2.41 -3.68
N VAL A 38 -0.70 -3.71 -3.45
CA VAL A 38 -0.52 -4.31 -2.12
C VAL A 38 0.89 -4.89 -2.05
N ASN A 39 1.66 -4.49 -1.03
CA ASN A 39 3.01 -5.00 -0.81
C ASN A 39 3.00 -6.17 0.19
N LEU A 40 3.22 -7.39 -0.32
CA LEU A 40 3.43 -8.60 0.48
C LEU A 40 4.84 -9.16 0.26
N LEU A 41 5.80 -8.30 -0.12
CA LEU A 41 7.17 -8.71 -0.36
C LEU A 41 7.93 -8.88 0.96
N ALA A 42 8.16 -10.13 1.34
CA ALA A 42 9.03 -10.48 2.44
C ALA A 42 9.71 -11.82 2.18
N ASN A 43 10.93 -11.98 2.71
CA ASN A 43 11.56 -13.30 2.74
C ASN A 43 11.00 -14.12 3.91
N THR A 44 10.39 -15.25 3.63
CA THR A 44 9.80 -16.15 4.65
C THR A 44 10.64 -17.39 4.95
N THR A 45 11.79 -17.56 4.29
CA THR A 45 12.58 -18.82 4.33
C THR A 45 13.66 -18.87 5.40
N LEU A 46 13.86 -17.81 6.20
CA LEU A 46 14.85 -17.82 7.27
C LEU A 46 14.29 -18.52 8.53
N PRO A 47 14.98 -19.54 9.07
CA PRO A 47 14.68 -20.10 10.37
C PRO A 47 15.19 -19.13 11.46
N ASP A 48 14.35 -18.14 11.75
CA ASP A 48 14.32 -17.32 12.98
C ASP A 48 15.43 -16.26 13.22
N PRO A 49 15.08 -15.05 13.76
CA PRO A 49 13.76 -14.47 13.91
C PRO A 49 13.55 -13.36 12.90
N GLY A 50 12.59 -13.53 12.01
CA GLY A 50 12.10 -12.42 11.22
C GLY A 50 12.14 -12.71 9.74
N MET A 51 10.95 -13.01 9.23
CA MET A 51 10.52 -12.49 7.95
C MET A 51 11.21 -11.15 7.67
N THR A 52 11.99 -11.03 6.59
CA THR A 52 12.63 -9.76 6.24
C THR A 52 11.65 -8.92 5.42
N PRO A 53 10.92 -7.96 6.04
CA PRO A 53 9.90 -7.21 5.34
C PRO A 53 10.60 -6.21 4.41
N THR A 54 10.15 -6.10 3.17
CA THR A 54 10.79 -5.23 2.19
C THR A 54 9.87 -4.09 1.80
N THR A 55 10.33 -2.86 2.04
CA THR A 55 9.68 -1.66 1.52
C THR A 55 9.90 -1.56 0.01
N ILE A 56 8.89 -1.13 -0.74
CA ILE A 56 8.98 -0.93 -2.19
C ILE A 56 8.66 0.51 -2.56
N ILE A 57 9.28 1.00 -3.63
CA ILE A 57 8.85 2.20 -4.35
C ILE A 57 8.01 1.73 -5.55
N VAL A 58 6.83 2.31 -5.68
CA VAL A 58 5.90 2.08 -6.78
C VAL A 58 5.79 3.37 -7.59
N LYS A 59 6.04 3.27 -8.89
CA LYS A 59 5.94 4.38 -9.84
C LYS A 59 4.89 4.07 -10.89
N TYR A 60 4.04 5.04 -11.20
CA TYR A 60 2.93 4.90 -12.13
C TYR A 60 3.18 5.75 -13.37
N TYR A 61 2.98 5.17 -14.56
CA TYR A 61 3.28 5.80 -15.83
C TYR A 61 2.05 5.78 -16.75
N ASN A 62 1.86 6.87 -17.48
CA ASN A 62 0.78 7.10 -18.44
C ASN A 62 1.34 7.38 -19.85
N ASN A 63 2.28 6.54 -20.32
CA ASN A 63 3.11 6.72 -21.52
C ASN A 63 4.15 7.86 -21.49
N ALA A 64 4.33 8.53 -20.35
CA ALA A 64 5.36 9.56 -20.19
C ALA A 64 6.72 8.95 -19.81
N SER A 65 7.80 9.69 -20.06
CA SER A 65 9.16 9.32 -19.63
C SER A 65 9.36 9.43 -18.11
N TYR A 66 8.49 10.16 -17.42
CA TYR A 66 8.50 10.36 -15.96
C TYR A 66 7.22 9.81 -15.34
N PRO A 67 7.28 9.29 -14.10
CA PRO A 67 6.09 8.80 -13.44
C PRO A 67 5.13 9.95 -13.11
N CYS A 68 3.84 9.76 -13.35
CA CYS A 68 2.80 10.70 -12.95
C CYS A 68 2.48 10.61 -11.44
N TRP A 69 2.88 9.51 -10.80
CA TRP A 69 2.76 9.32 -9.36
C TRP A 69 3.84 8.39 -8.83
N VAL A 70 4.26 8.61 -7.60
CA VAL A 70 5.23 7.76 -6.89
C VAL A 70 4.73 7.52 -5.46
N SER A 71 4.87 6.30 -4.97
CA SER A 71 4.51 5.93 -3.61
C SER A 71 5.52 4.98 -3.01
N THR A 72 5.70 5.05 -1.70
CA THR A 72 6.54 4.12 -0.93
C THR A 72 5.62 3.26 -0.07
N LEU A 73 5.71 1.94 -0.20
CA LEU A 73 4.86 1.00 0.54
C LEU A 73 5.73 0.10 1.42
N SER A 74 5.50 0.16 2.72
CA SER A 74 6.07 -0.82 3.65
C SER A 74 5.40 -2.18 3.47
N TYR A 75 5.97 -3.23 4.05
CA TYR A 75 5.35 -4.55 4.05
C TYR A 75 3.95 -4.51 4.67
N GLN A 76 3.00 -5.24 4.08
CA GLN A 76 1.57 -5.27 4.42
C GLN A 76 0.83 -3.93 4.27
N GLN A 77 1.45 -2.92 3.67
CA GLN A 77 0.74 -1.72 3.25
C GLN A 77 0.20 -1.87 1.83
N ASP A 78 -0.85 -1.11 1.57
CA ASP A 78 -1.40 -0.90 0.25
C ASP A 78 -1.52 0.59 -0.07
N THR A 79 -1.68 0.89 -1.35
CA THR A 79 -2.06 2.22 -1.82
C THR A 79 -3.01 2.08 -2.99
N ALA A 80 -3.95 3.01 -3.08
CA ALA A 80 -4.80 3.17 -4.25
C ALA A 80 -4.51 4.54 -4.87
N ILE A 81 -4.24 4.55 -6.16
CA ILE A 81 -4.21 5.79 -6.94
C ILE A 81 -5.42 5.84 -7.87
N HIS A 82 -5.79 7.06 -8.23
CA HIS A 82 -6.82 7.32 -9.22
C HIS A 82 -6.22 8.12 -10.37
N ALA A 83 -6.66 7.82 -11.59
CA ALA A 83 -6.35 8.63 -12.76
C ALA A 83 -7.59 9.42 -13.18
N GLY A 84 -7.41 10.64 -13.68
CA GLY A 84 -8.48 11.51 -14.17
C GLY A 84 -8.09 12.99 -14.22
N PRO A 85 -8.92 13.88 -14.80
CA PRO A 85 -8.55 15.27 -15.10
C PRO A 85 -8.05 16.11 -13.92
N THR A 86 -8.36 15.71 -12.69
CA THR A 86 -7.99 16.40 -11.44
C THR A 86 -7.02 15.60 -10.57
N GLN A 87 -6.48 14.49 -11.09
CA GLN A 87 -5.60 13.59 -10.35
C GLN A 87 -4.13 13.78 -10.74
N GLY A 88 -3.20 13.26 -9.93
CA GLY A 88 -1.77 13.29 -10.26
C GLY A 88 -1.45 12.59 -11.59
N CYS A 89 -2.17 11.50 -11.89
CA CYS A 89 -2.20 10.90 -13.22
C CYS A 89 -3.42 11.40 -13.99
N VAL A 90 -3.22 12.39 -14.87
CA VAL A 90 -4.32 13.02 -15.63
C VAL A 90 -4.94 12.12 -16.71
N THR A 91 -4.21 11.09 -17.15
CA THR A 91 -4.64 10.08 -18.13
C THR A 91 -4.43 8.68 -17.57
N LYS A 92 -5.02 7.67 -18.23
CA LYS A 92 -4.92 6.27 -17.80
C LYS A 92 -3.47 5.83 -17.68
N VAL A 93 -3.15 5.21 -16.56
CA VAL A 93 -1.88 4.55 -16.29
C VAL A 93 -1.86 3.23 -17.04
N ASN A 94 -0.78 3.02 -17.79
CA ASN A 94 -0.55 1.82 -18.59
C ASN A 94 0.60 0.97 -18.07
N MET A 95 1.46 1.51 -17.20
CA MET A 95 2.58 0.77 -16.63
C MET A 95 2.79 1.14 -15.15
N VAL A 96 3.10 0.14 -14.34
CA VAL A 96 3.56 0.31 -12.95
C VAL A 96 4.95 -0.29 -12.82
N GLU A 97 5.93 0.51 -12.38
CA GLU A 97 7.28 0.04 -12.05
C GLU A 97 7.42 -0.11 -10.53
N ILE A 98 8.00 -1.22 -10.10
CA ILE A 98 8.12 -1.59 -8.69
C ILE A 98 9.59 -1.86 -8.40
N THR A 99 10.16 -1.07 -7.50
CA THR A 99 11.56 -1.16 -7.08
C THR A 99 11.63 -1.50 -5.59
N PRO A 100 12.25 -2.63 -5.19
CA PRO A 100 12.49 -2.90 -3.78
C PRO A 100 13.53 -1.93 -3.23
N LEU A 101 13.27 -1.36 -2.06
CA LEU A 101 14.23 -0.54 -1.33
C LEU A 101 15.23 -1.42 -0.58
N LEU A 102 16.44 -0.89 -0.43
CA LEU A 102 17.49 -1.51 0.38
C LEU A 102 17.08 -1.47 1.86
N VAL A 103 17.28 -2.60 2.56
CA VAL A 103 17.00 -2.70 4.00
C VAL A 103 18.31 -2.56 4.76
N GLY A 104 18.61 -1.35 5.22
CA GLY A 104 19.80 -1.05 6.05
C GLY A 104 21.11 -1.49 5.41
N GLU A 105 21.97 -2.15 6.19
CA GLU A 105 23.29 -2.65 5.75
C GLU A 105 23.21 -3.96 4.94
N LYS A 106 22.04 -4.61 4.88
CA LYS A 106 21.88 -5.96 4.28
C LYS A 106 21.80 -5.98 2.75
N LEU A 107 22.33 -4.97 2.07
CA LEU A 107 22.41 -4.90 0.60
C LEU A 107 21.05 -5.06 -0.12
N ARG A 108 21.10 -5.36 -1.44
CA ARG A 108 19.95 -5.61 -2.33
C ARG A 108 19.32 -6.96 -2.03
N THR A 109 18.40 -7.03 -1.07
CA THR A 109 17.67 -8.28 -0.74
C THR A 109 16.91 -8.87 -1.91
N TYR A 110 16.32 -8.01 -2.72
CA TYR A 110 15.60 -8.39 -3.92
C TYR A 110 16.13 -7.65 -5.13
N GLN A 111 16.17 -8.35 -6.26
CA GLN A 111 16.41 -7.75 -7.56
C GLN A 111 15.13 -7.03 -8.05
N GLY A 112 15.35 -5.94 -8.77
CA GLY A 112 14.34 -5.12 -9.41
C GLY A 112 15.01 -4.03 -10.26
N PRO A 113 14.23 -3.21 -10.98
CA PRO A 113 12.77 -3.10 -10.92
C PRO A 113 12.02 -4.24 -11.64
N VAL A 114 10.73 -4.39 -11.34
CA VAL A 114 9.77 -5.16 -12.16
C VAL A 114 8.71 -4.21 -12.69
N GLN A 115 8.34 -4.39 -13.96
CA GLN A 115 7.31 -3.61 -14.63
C GLN A 115 6.05 -4.46 -14.86
N VAL A 116 4.89 -3.87 -14.57
CA VAL A 116 3.57 -4.48 -14.79
C VAL A 116 2.81 -3.63 -15.78
N GLN A 117 2.39 -4.22 -16.88
CA GLN A 117 1.49 -3.57 -17.84
C GLN A 117 0.06 -3.61 -17.31
N VAL A 118 -0.62 -2.47 -17.32
CA VAL A 118 -2.00 -2.31 -16.86
C VAL A 118 -2.91 -2.18 -18.08
N ASP A 119 -3.95 -3.01 -18.13
CA ASP A 119 -4.96 -2.95 -19.18
C ASP A 119 -5.80 -1.67 -19.02
N THR A 120 -5.59 -0.71 -19.92
CA THR A 120 -6.28 0.59 -19.89
C THR A 120 -7.75 0.49 -20.31
N SER A 121 -8.21 -0.67 -20.80
CA SER A 121 -9.65 -0.91 -21.03
C SER A 121 -10.43 -1.16 -19.74
N LYS A 122 -9.74 -1.42 -18.63
CA LYS A 122 -10.32 -1.70 -17.31
C LYS A 122 -10.37 -0.45 -16.46
N TYR A 123 -11.42 -0.32 -15.66
CA TYR A 123 -11.58 0.76 -14.69
C TYR A 123 -10.69 0.54 -13.47
N ALA A 124 -10.76 -0.65 -12.85
CA ALA A 124 -10.02 -0.94 -11.61
C ALA A 124 -9.05 -2.11 -11.80
N SER A 125 -7.84 -1.98 -11.24
CA SER A 125 -6.84 -3.05 -11.20
C SER A 125 -6.26 -3.21 -9.80
N GLN A 126 -6.08 -4.46 -9.35
CA GLN A 126 -5.32 -4.77 -8.12
C GLN A 126 -4.02 -5.49 -8.48
N ILE A 127 -2.89 -4.99 -7.98
CA ILE A 127 -1.56 -5.55 -8.16
C ILE A 127 -1.03 -6.01 -6.81
N THR A 128 -0.64 -7.27 -6.70
CA THR A 128 -0.01 -7.81 -5.50
C THR A 128 1.45 -8.09 -5.77
N VAL A 129 2.33 -7.54 -4.92
CA VAL A 129 3.78 -7.75 -4.98
C VAL A 129 4.17 -8.82 -3.99
N VAL A 130 4.85 -9.86 -4.45
CA VAL A 130 5.29 -10.99 -3.63
C VAL A 130 6.68 -11.44 -4.04
N GLN A 131 7.29 -12.28 -3.20
CA GLN A 131 8.50 -13.01 -3.55
C GLN A 131 8.24 -13.96 -4.75
N ASN A 132 9.15 -13.96 -5.71
CA ASN A 132 9.22 -14.98 -6.75
C ASN A 132 10.24 -16.06 -6.40
N GLN A 133 11.49 -15.65 -6.14
CA GLN A 133 12.56 -16.53 -5.62
C GLN A 133 13.10 -15.93 -4.32
N ALA A 134 13.34 -16.79 -3.34
CA ALA A 134 13.91 -16.37 -2.05
C ALA A 134 15.35 -15.89 -2.21
N PRO A 135 15.79 -14.86 -1.46
CA PRO A 135 17.21 -14.58 -1.32
C PRO A 135 17.90 -15.69 -0.53
N VAL A 136 19.16 -15.95 -0.85
CA VAL A 136 20.03 -16.86 -0.11
C VAL A 136 20.92 -16.05 0.82
N PHE A 137 20.93 -16.43 2.10
CA PHE A 137 21.75 -15.81 3.14
C PHE A 137 22.85 -16.77 3.57
N ASP A 138 24.01 -16.20 3.91
CA ASP A 138 25.10 -16.94 4.54
C ASP A 138 24.69 -17.24 5.99
N PRO A 139 24.61 -18.52 6.39
CA PRO A 139 24.16 -18.89 7.73
C PRO A 139 25.13 -18.45 8.84
N SER A 140 26.38 -18.13 8.51
CA SER A 140 27.40 -17.74 9.49
C SER A 140 27.31 -16.27 9.93
N ASN A 141 26.85 -15.38 9.05
CA ASN A 141 26.85 -13.93 9.28
C ASN A 141 25.53 -13.23 8.91
N GLY A 142 24.58 -13.92 8.29
CA GLY A 142 23.29 -13.38 7.89
C GLY A 142 23.34 -12.36 6.74
N LEU A 143 24.44 -12.30 6.00
CA LEU A 143 24.61 -11.48 4.81
C LEU A 143 24.02 -12.18 3.57
N ILE A 144 23.73 -11.39 2.55
CA ILE A 144 23.13 -11.89 1.31
C ILE A 144 24.21 -12.48 0.41
N VAL A 145 24.05 -13.76 0.08
CA VAL A 145 24.88 -14.47 -0.91
C VAL A 145 24.29 -14.31 -2.29
N THR A 146 22.96 -14.44 -2.41
CA THR A 146 22.26 -14.30 -3.69
C THR A 146 20.96 -13.54 -3.48
N PRO A 147 20.74 -12.39 -4.15
CA PRO A 147 19.48 -11.67 -4.07
C PRO A 147 18.30 -12.51 -4.56
N GLY A 148 17.15 -12.36 -3.91
CA GLY A 148 15.89 -12.94 -4.37
C GLY A 148 15.34 -12.19 -5.58
N THR A 149 14.24 -12.67 -6.15
CA THR A 149 13.50 -11.96 -7.21
C THR A 149 12.08 -11.68 -6.78
N ILE A 150 11.50 -10.61 -7.30
CA ILE A 150 10.12 -10.21 -7.03
C ILE A 150 9.22 -10.61 -8.22
N LYS A 151 7.93 -10.83 -7.95
CA LYS A 151 6.89 -10.87 -8.98
C LYS A 151 5.74 -9.99 -8.55
N ALA A 152 5.12 -9.33 -9.52
CA ALA A 152 3.92 -8.54 -9.31
C ALA A 152 2.82 -9.08 -10.21
N LYS A 153 1.70 -9.48 -9.59
CA LYS A 153 0.58 -10.11 -10.29
C LYS A 153 -0.63 -9.20 -10.27
N VAL A 154 -1.23 -8.98 -11.43
CA VAL A 154 -2.56 -8.36 -11.52
C VAL A 154 -3.60 -9.43 -11.15
N GLN A 155 -4.37 -9.19 -10.08
CA GLN A 155 -5.30 -10.19 -9.53
C GLN A 155 -6.76 -9.94 -9.91
N ALA A 156 -7.19 -8.68 -9.92
CA ALA A 156 -8.56 -8.32 -10.22
C ALA A 156 -8.58 -7.16 -11.21
N GLN A 157 -9.42 -7.28 -12.24
CA GLN A 157 -9.67 -6.24 -13.23
C GLN A 157 -11.15 -6.09 -13.48
N PHE A 158 -11.69 -4.90 -13.21
CA PHE A 158 -13.11 -4.61 -13.37
C PHE A 158 -13.32 -3.62 -14.51
N LYS A 159 -14.40 -3.83 -15.28
CA LYS A 159 -14.81 -2.95 -16.37
C LYS A 159 -15.89 -2.00 -15.88
#